data_AF-A0AAN8AM39-F1
#
_entry.id   AF-A0AAN8AM39-F1
#
_cell.length_a   1.000
_cell.length_b   1.000
_cell.length_c   1.000
_cell.angle_alpha   90.00
_cell.angle_beta   90.00
_cell.angle_gamma   90.00
#
_symmetry.space_group_name_H-M   'P 1'
#
loop_
_entity.id
_entity.type
_entity.pdbx_description
1 polymer ?
#
loop_
_entity_poly.entity_id
_entity_poly.type
_entity_poly.pdbx_seq_one_letter_code
_entity_poly.pdbx_strand_id
1 'polypeptide(L)'
;MSSRRTAAEEALSQILNWDSDVEEDISEPEDLSETEDNVIADPDCQFSYDEEDSEDESAVVPPTDENQGMQQSSSTEGTWASKDGHIKWSTSPHPSRGRLSSSNVIKMTPGPTRFAVTRVDEIQSAFQLFISSPIERIILEMTNLEGRRVFQEKWKPLDQTDLHAYIGVLLLAGVYRSKGEATASLWNEEKGRPIFRATMSLETFHMISRVIRFDNRDTRAGRRERDKLAAIRDVWDKWVEILPLLYNPGPHVTVDERLVPFRGRCPFRKYMPNKPAKYGIKIWAACDAKSSYAWNMQVYTGKLPGGTSEKNQGDACGAGNE
;
A
#
# COMPACT_ATOMS: atom_id res chain seq x y z
N MET A 1 21.49 -33.78 5.20
CA MET A 1 20.02 -33.71 4.96
C MET A 1 19.83 -32.85 3.72
N SER A 2 19.27 -33.43 2.66
CA SER A 2 19.12 -32.75 1.36
C SER A 2 18.03 -31.68 1.46
N SER A 3 18.40 -30.41 1.24
CA SER A 3 17.45 -29.29 1.21
C SER A 3 16.57 -29.44 -0.04
N ARG A 4 15.30 -29.82 0.17
CA ARG A 4 14.30 -29.89 -0.88
C ARG A 4 13.91 -28.46 -1.24
N ARG A 5 14.24 -28.03 -2.45
CA ARG A 5 13.72 -26.78 -3.03
C ARG A 5 12.22 -26.97 -3.28
N THR A 6 11.40 -26.25 -2.53
CA THR A 6 9.95 -26.17 -2.76
C THR A 6 9.68 -25.34 -4.02
N ALA A 7 8.77 -25.82 -4.86
CA ALA A 7 8.33 -25.08 -6.04
C ALA A 7 7.41 -23.92 -5.62
N ALA A 8 7.40 -22.83 -6.38
CA ALA A 8 6.57 -21.66 -6.07
C ALA A 8 5.07 -22.00 -5.93
N GLU A 9 4.58 -22.98 -6.69
CA GLU A 9 3.20 -23.49 -6.60
C GLU A 9 2.93 -24.20 -5.27
N GLU A 10 3.92 -24.92 -4.72
CA GLU A 10 3.82 -25.63 -3.44
C GLU A 10 3.78 -24.64 -2.27
N ALA A 11 4.59 -23.58 -2.34
CA ALA A 11 4.56 -22.48 -1.37
C ALA A 11 3.23 -21.71 -1.39
N LEU A 12 2.68 -21.44 -2.58
CA LEU A 12 1.38 -20.77 -2.72
C LEU A 12 0.24 -21.60 -2.15
N SER A 13 0.26 -22.92 -2.37
CA SER A 13 -0.77 -23.83 -1.85
C SER A 13 -0.81 -23.91 -0.32
N GLN A 14 0.34 -23.78 0.34
CA GLN A 14 0.43 -23.78 1.81
C GLN A 14 -0.10 -22.48 2.43
N ILE A 15 0.03 -21.36 1.72
CA ILE A 15 -0.49 -20.06 2.15
C ILE A 15 -2.01 -20.01 1.98
N LEU A 16 -2.52 -20.50 0.84
CA LEU A 16 -3.95 -20.47 0.54
C LEU A 16 -4.77 -21.46 1.37
N ASN A 17 -4.21 -22.61 1.72
CA ASN A 17 -4.89 -23.60 2.57
C ASN A 17 -4.93 -23.21 4.05
N TRP A 18 -4.19 -22.18 4.48
CA TRP A 18 -4.29 -21.64 5.84
C TRP A 18 -5.55 -20.77 6.02
N ASP A 19 -6.03 -20.14 4.94
CA ASP A 19 -7.15 -19.20 4.99
C ASP A 19 -8.53 -19.88 4.96
N SER A 20 -8.63 -21.21 4.80
CA SER A 20 -9.94 -21.88 4.67
C SER A 20 -10.70 -22.10 5.99
N ASP A 21 -10.06 -21.96 7.15
CA ASP A 21 -10.61 -22.50 8.41
C ASP A 21 -11.00 -21.47 9.48
N VAL A 22 -10.99 -20.16 9.21
CA VAL A 22 -11.52 -19.16 10.16
C VAL A 22 -12.16 -17.96 9.45
N GLU A 23 -13.41 -18.10 9.03
CA GLU A 23 -14.32 -16.94 8.93
C GLU A 23 -14.97 -16.72 10.30
N GLU A 24 -14.37 -15.86 11.12
CA GLU A 24 -15.07 -15.28 12.28
C GLU A 24 -15.57 -13.88 11.90
N ASP A 25 -16.89 -13.77 11.92
CA ASP A 25 -17.70 -12.57 11.68
C ASP A 25 -17.49 -11.59 12.85
N ILE A 26 -16.51 -10.69 12.72
CA ILE A 26 -16.25 -9.64 13.72
C ILE A 26 -17.09 -8.41 13.36
N SER A 27 -18.23 -8.27 14.01
CA SER A 27 -18.93 -6.99 14.12
C SER A 27 -18.10 -6.05 15.01
N GLU A 28 -17.52 -4.99 14.43
CA GLU A 28 -16.87 -3.94 15.21
C GLU A 28 -17.96 -3.10 15.92
N PRO A 29 -17.86 -2.85 17.24
CA PRO A 29 -18.81 -1.99 17.92
C PRO A 29 -18.61 -0.53 17.49
N GLU A 30 -19.72 0.14 17.22
CA GLU A 30 -19.80 1.57 16.99
C GLU A 30 -19.37 2.38 18.22
N ASP A 31 -18.73 3.51 17.92
CA ASP A 31 -18.64 4.72 18.73
C ASP A 31 -17.98 4.61 20.12
N LEU A 32 -16.66 4.86 20.14
CA LEU A 32 -15.98 5.32 21.35
C LEU A 32 -15.37 6.70 21.10
N SER A 33 -15.85 7.62 21.92
CA SER A 33 -15.58 9.05 22.03
C SER A 33 -14.15 9.51 21.74
N GLU A 34 -14.09 10.66 21.08
CA GLU A 34 -12.94 11.55 20.93
C GLU A 34 -12.13 11.67 22.22
N THR A 35 -11.06 10.88 22.33
CA THR A 35 -9.95 11.20 23.21
C THR A 35 -8.72 11.31 22.34
N GLU A 36 -8.09 12.48 22.40
CA GLU A 36 -6.91 12.82 21.63
C GLU A 36 -5.79 11.83 21.96
N ASP A 37 -5.54 10.89 21.03
CA ASP A 37 -4.28 10.16 21.04
C ASP A 37 -3.16 11.20 20.93
N ASN A 38 -2.33 11.26 21.98
CA ASN A 38 -1.14 12.11 22.09
C ASN A 38 -0.09 11.72 21.04
N VAL A 39 -0.36 12.03 19.77
CA VAL A 39 0.65 12.07 18.72
C VAL A 39 1.42 13.37 18.93
N ILE A 40 2.66 13.26 19.39
CA ILE A 40 3.59 14.39 19.45
C ILE A 40 3.72 14.92 18.02
N ALA A 41 3.09 16.05 17.76
CA ALA A 41 3.21 16.77 16.51
C ALA A 41 4.69 17.13 16.30
N ASP A 42 5.22 16.86 15.11
CA ASP A 42 6.45 17.51 14.67
C ASP A 42 6.16 19.02 14.67
N PRO A 43 6.86 19.85 15.47
CA PRO A 43 6.59 21.29 15.52
C PRO A 43 6.76 21.99 14.16
N ASP A 44 7.40 21.33 13.18
CA ASP A 44 7.55 21.80 11.80
C ASP A 44 6.37 21.40 10.87
N CYS A 45 5.30 20.81 11.41
CA CYS A 45 4.06 20.48 10.69
C CYS A 45 2.98 21.54 10.89
N GLN A 46 3.23 22.76 10.41
CA GLN A 46 2.15 23.73 10.15
C GLN A 46 1.59 23.49 8.74
N PHE A 47 0.33 23.08 8.67
CA PHE A 47 -0.44 23.04 7.42
C PHE A 47 -1.76 23.77 7.63
N SER A 48 -2.16 24.56 6.64
CA SER A 48 -3.56 24.93 6.43
C SER A 48 -4.28 23.74 5.82
N TYR A 49 -5.42 23.38 6.40
CA TYR A 49 -6.27 22.31 5.90
C TYR A 49 -7.15 22.88 4.79
N ASP A 50 -6.95 22.44 3.56
CA ASP A 50 -7.97 22.59 2.52
C ASP A 50 -8.90 21.38 2.61
N GLU A 51 -9.99 21.52 3.36
CA GLU A 51 -11.09 20.54 3.42
C GLU A 51 -11.97 20.63 2.16
N GLU A 52 -11.43 20.38 0.97
CA GLU A 52 -12.27 20.27 -0.24
C GLU A 52 -11.78 19.17 -1.18
N ASP A 53 -12.29 17.97 -0.95
CA ASP A 53 -12.66 16.99 -1.99
C ASP A 53 -13.38 15.84 -1.25
N SER A 54 -14.63 16.08 -0.87
CA SER A 54 -15.60 15.02 -0.65
C SER A 54 -16.09 14.57 -2.03
N GLU A 55 -15.93 13.30 -2.35
CA GLU A 55 -16.71 12.69 -3.43
C GLU A 55 -18.14 12.54 -2.89
N ASP A 56 -18.99 13.56 -3.14
CA ASP A 56 -20.41 13.57 -2.79
C ASP A 56 -21.18 12.78 -3.85
N GLU A 57 -21.34 11.47 -3.61
CA GLU A 57 -22.27 10.60 -4.33
C GLU A 57 -23.69 10.83 -3.79
N SER A 58 -24.36 11.90 -4.23
CA SER A 58 -25.79 12.06 -3.98
C SER A 58 -26.52 12.65 -5.20
N ALA A 59 -27.00 11.75 -6.07
CA ALA A 59 -27.94 12.11 -7.13
C ALA A 59 -29.35 12.31 -6.54
N VAL A 60 -29.75 13.57 -6.33
CA VAL A 60 -31.14 13.94 -6.03
C VAL A 60 -31.96 13.84 -7.32
N VAL A 61 -32.91 12.90 -7.37
CA VAL A 61 -33.87 12.77 -8.48
C VAL A 61 -35.14 13.57 -8.13
N PRO A 62 -35.58 14.55 -8.94
CA PRO A 62 -36.87 15.20 -8.74
C PRO A 62 -38.01 14.31 -9.29
N PRO A 63 -39.23 14.37 -8.71
CA PRO A 63 -40.33 13.54 -9.18
C PRO A 63 -40.97 14.19 -10.40
N THR A 64 -41.03 13.48 -11.52
CA THR A 64 -41.92 13.84 -12.63
C THR A 64 -42.64 12.62 -13.17
N ASP A 65 -43.97 12.81 -13.19
CA ASP A 65 -45.09 12.01 -13.64
C ASP A 65 -44.92 10.96 -14.75
N GLU A 66 -45.78 9.95 -14.61
CA GLU A 66 -46.00 8.81 -15.48
C GLU A 66 -46.47 9.16 -16.91
N ASN A 67 -46.27 8.17 -17.78
CA ASN A 67 -46.86 7.94 -19.11
C ASN A 67 -46.24 8.65 -20.32
N GLN A 68 -45.40 7.92 -21.07
CA GLN A 68 -45.77 7.33 -22.38
C GLN A 68 -44.56 6.67 -23.08
N GLY A 69 -44.78 5.51 -23.69
CA GLY A 69 -44.07 5.11 -24.91
C GLY A 69 -42.86 4.20 -24.74
N MET A 70 -43.12 2.89 -24.80
CA MET A 70 -42.14 1.82 -24.99
C MET A 70 -41.37 2.04 -26.30
N GLN A 71 -40.13 2.52 -26.23
CA GLN A 71 -39.15 2.49 -27.31
C GLN A 71 -37.82 1.97 -26.77
N GLN A 72 -37.35 0.87 -27.38
CA GLN A 72 -36.05 0.28 -27.11
C GLN A 72 -34.94 1.29 -27.44
N SER A 73 -34.27 1.84 -26.43
CA SER A 73 -33.05 2.62 -26.61
C SER A 73 -31.86 1.68 -26.69
N SER A 74 -31.22 1.65 -27.86
CA SER A 74 -29.91 1.04 -28.10
C SER A 74 -28.89 1.52 -27.06
N SER A 75 -28.22 0.59 -26.38
CA SER A 75 -27.09 0.89 -25.50
C SER A 75 -25.97 1.56 -26.30
N THR A 76 -25.70 2.83 -26.00
CA THR A 76 -24.55 3.55 -26.56
C THR A 76 -23.26 2.96 -25.99
N GLU A 77 -22.50 2.23 -26.81
CA GLU A 77 -21.14 1.78 -26.47
C GLU A 77 -20.25 2.99 -26.20
N GLY A 78 -19.89 3.21 -24.93
CA GLY A 78 -19.01 4.30 -24.54
C GLY A 78 -17.60 4.07 -25.06
N THR A 79 -17.08 4.99 -25.87
CA THR A 79 -15.67 5.02 -26.28
C THR A 79 -15.04 6.30 -25.76
N TRP A 80 -13.97 6.19 -24.99
CA TRP A 80 -13.22 7.32 -24.42
C TRP A 80 -11.84 7.43 -25.06
N ALA A 81 -11.28 8.64 -25.12
CA ALA A 81 -9.94 8.86 -25.62
C ALA A 81 -9.06 9.53 -24.56
N SER A 82 -7.77 9.17 -24.54
CA SER A 82 -6.74 9.84 -23.74
C SER A 82 -6.60 11.32 -24.16
N LYS A 83 -6.00 12.15 -23.30
CA LYS A 83 -5.79 13.59 -23.53
C LYS A 83 -5.00 13.88 -24.82
N ASP A 84 -4.13 12.96 -25.22
CA ASP A 84 -3.33 13.02 -26.44
C ASP A 84 -4.03 12.38 -27.67
N GLY A 85 -5.23 11.81 -27.48
CA GLY A 85 -6.02 11.17 -28.53
C GLY A 85 -5.46 9.83 -29.03
N HIS A 86 -4.31 9.39 -28.53
CA HIS A 86 -3.61 8.20 -29.03
C HIS A 86 -4.18 6.89 -28.46
N ILE A 87 -4.67 6.93 -27.23
CA ILE A 87 -5.24 5.76 -26.56
C ILE A 87 -6.76 5.90 -26.55
N LYS A 88 -7.47 4.87 -27.00
CA LYS A 88 -8.94 4.79 -26.96
C LYS A 88 -9.36 3.61 -26.08
N TRP A 89 -10.28 3.87 -25.16
CA TRP A 89 -10.91 2.90 -24.26
C TRP A 89 -12.32 2.63 -24.76
N SER A 90 -12.79 1.39 -24.69
CA SER A 90 -14.16 1.02 -25.06
C SER A 90 -14.72 0.03 -24.06
N THR A 91 -16.02 0.11 -23.78
CA THR A 91 -16.75 -0.88 -22.98
C THR A 91 -16.83 -2.24 -23.66
N SER A 92 -16.71 -2.27 -24.98
CA SER A 92 -16.80 -3.50 -25.76
C SER A 92 -15.40 -3.96 -26.17
N PRO A 93 -15.05 -5.24 -25.95
CA PRO A 93 -13.78 -5.78 -26.41
C PRO A 93 -13.71 -5.64 -27.93
N HIS A 94 -12.59 -5.08 -28.42
CA HIS A 94 -12.42 -4.91 -29.87
C HIS A 94 -12.46 -6.28 -30.54
N PRO A 95 -13.33 -6.49 -31.55
CA PRO A 95 -13.39 -7.75 -32.26
C PRO A 95 -12.05 -8.00 -32.96
N SER A 96 -11.25 -8.92 -32.44
CA SER A 96 -9.92 -9.23 -32.96
C SER A 96 -10.02 -10.08 -34.24
N ARG A 97 -10.32 -9.43 -35.36
CA ARG A 97 -10.18 -10.06 -36.68
C ARG A 97 -8.77 -9.80 -37.21
N GLY A 98 -7.83 -10.70 -36.89
CA GLY A 98 -6.48 -10.71 -37.47
C GLY A 98 -5.36 -11.08 -36.49
N ARG A 99 -4.13 -11.14 -37.00
CA ARG A 99 -2.92 -11.34 -36.19
C ARG A 99 -2.75 -10.15 -35.24
N LEU A 100 -2.57 -10.43 -33.94
CA LEU A 100 -2.29 -9.39 -32.95
C LEU A 100 -1.09 -8.55 -33.38
N SER A 101 -1.17 -7.23 -33.19
CA SER A 101 -0.05 -6.32 -33.39
C SER A 101 1.17 -6.84 -32.64
N SER A 102 2.37 -6.71 -33.22
CA SER A 102 3.63 -7.13 -32.57
C SER A 102 3.85 -6.44 -31.21
N SER A 103 3.25 -5.26 -31.01
CA SER A 103 3.22 -4.53 -29.74
C SER A 103 2.40 -5.21 -28.65
N ASN A 104 1.40 -6.03 -29.03
CA ASN A 104 0.46 -6.67 -28.11
C ASN A 104 0.86 -8.12 -27.81
N VAL A 105 1.98 -8.59 -28.37
CA VAL A 105 2.51 -9.93 -28.09
C VAL A 105 3.34 -9.85 -26.82
N ILE A 106 2.84 -10.48 -25.76
CA ILE A 106 3.58 -10.66 -24.51
C ILE A 106 4.73 -11.62 -24.79
N LYS A 107 5.95 -11.11 -24.72
CA LYS A 107 7.18 -11.89 -24.98
C LYS A 107 7.77 -12.50 -23.71
N MET A 108 7.32 -12.03 -22.54
CA MET A 108 7.86 -12.42 -21.25
C MET A 108 7.03 -13.57 -20.68
N THR A 109 7.69 -14.58 -20.12
CA THR A 109 7.01 -15.63 -19.38
C THR A 109 6.54 -15.06 -18.04
N PRO A 110 5.23 -15.15 -17.72
CA PRO A 110 4.71 -14.71 -16.43
C PRO A 110 5.36 -15.48 -15.26
N GLY A 111 5.55 -14.82 -14.13
CA GLY A 111 6.18 -15.41 -12.95
C GLY A 111 7.45 -14.68 -12.50
N PRO A 112 8.14 -15.21 -11.47
CA PRO A 112 9.39 -14.66 -10.98
C PRO A 112 10.42 -14.52 -12.10
N THR A 113 11.05 -13.35 -12.18
CA THR A 113 12.06 -13.09 -13.21
C THR A 113 13.33 -13.91 -12.94
N ARG A 114 14.18 -14.01 -13.96
CA ARG A 114 15.55 -14.53 -13.77
C ARG A 114 16.35 -13.71 -12.74
N PHE A 115 16.07 -12.41 -12.60
CA PHE A 115 16.71 -11.57 -11.58
C PHE A 115 16.35 -12.04 -10.16
N ALA A 116 15.07 -12.33 -9.90
CA ALA A 116 14.61 -12.87 -8.63
C ALA A 116 15.11 -14.29 -8.40
N VAL A 117 14.90 -15.21 -9.34
CA VAL A 117 15.24 -16.64 -9.18
C VAL A 117 16.73 -16.87 -8.92
N THR A 118 17.61 -16.00 -9.44
CA THR A 118 19.07 -16.11 -9.20
C THR A 118 19.53 -15.55 -7.85
N ARG A 119 18.65 -14.86 -7.12
CA ARG A 119 18.95 -14.22 -5.82
C ARG A 119 18.16 -14.79 -4.66
N VAL A 120 17.21 -15.69 -4.94
CA VAL A 120 16.41 -16.36 -3.91
C VAL A 120 16.86 -17.80 -3.75
N ASP A 121 17.39 -18.11 -2.58
CA ASP A 121 17.73 -19.46 -2.12
C ASP A 121 16.86 -19.89 -0.93
N GLU A 122 16.52 -18.95 -0.05
CA GLU A 122 15.69 -19.16 1.15
C GLU A 122 14.59 -18.11 1.30
N ILE A 123 13.60 -18.36 2.17
CA ILE A 123 12.46 -17.44 2.42
C ILE A 123 12.94 -16.04 2.82
N GLN A 124 13.99 -15.95 3.65
CA GLN A 124 14.58 -14.68 4.07
C GLN A 124 15.11 -13.87 2.87
N SER A 125 15.85 -14.53 1.97
CA SER A 125 16.40 -13.89 0.77
C SER A 125 15.30 -13.34 -0.15
N ALA A 126 14.16 -14.03 -0.24
CA ALA A 126 12.99 -13.55 -0.99
C ALA A 126 12.42 -12.25 -0.40
N PHE A 127 12.29 -12.18 0.93
CA PHE A 127 11.82 -10.96 1.61
C PHE A 127 12.81 -9.81 1.46
N GLN A 128 14.12 -10.08 1.57
CA GLN A 128 15.18 -9.08 1.43
C GLN A 128 15.27 -8.48 0.02
N LEU A 129 14.70 -9.12 -1.01
CA LEU A 129 14.58 -8.48 -2.32
C LEU A 129 13.64 -7.27 -2.30
N PHE A 130 12.62 -7.25 -1.44
CA PHE A 130 11.73 -6.10 -1.29
C PHE A 130 12.37 -5.01 -0.42
N ILE A 131 13.12 -5.38 0.62
CA ILE A 131 13.90 -4.45 1.44
C ILE A 131 15.37 -4.55 1.04
N SER A 132 15.66 -4.13 -0.19
CA SER A 132 16.99 -4.22 -0.77
C SER A 132 18.05 -3.48 0.07
N SER A 133 19.33 -3.86 -0.05
CA SER A 133 20.42 -3.21 0.71
C SER A 133 20.47 -1.68 0.57
N PRO A 134 20.17 -1.06 -0.60
CA PRO A 134 20.05 0.39 -0.70
C PRO A 134 18.93 0.98 0.17
N ILE A 135 17.77 0.33 0.26
CA ILE A 135 16.64 0.76 1.10
C ILE A 135 17.02 0.61 2.58
N GLU A 136 17.55 -0.56 2.94
CA GLU A 136 17.98 -0.84 4.31
C GLU A 136 19.00 0.19 4.81
N ARG A 137 19.98 0.52 3.97
CA ARG A 137 20.98 1.54 4.28
C ARG A 137 20.35 2.91 4.55
N ILE A 138 19.36 3.33 3.74
CA ILE A 138 18.64 4.59 3.97
C ILE A 138 17.97 4.55 5.35
N ILE A 139 17.24 3.47 5.66
CA ILE A 139 16.54 3.33 6.94
C ILE A 139 17.53 3.40 8.11
N LEU A 140 18.65 2.66 8.04
CA LEU A 140 19.67 2.65 9.08
C LEU A 140 20.32 4.02 9.27
N GLU A 141 20.79 4.65 8.20
CA GLU A 141 21.49 5.93 8.28
C GLU A 141 20.58 7.04 8.82
N MET A 142 19.35 7.12 8.31
CA MET A 142 18.41 8.18 8.69
C MET A 142 17.83 7.97 10.09
N THR A 143 17.55 6.72 10.46
CA THR A 143 17.11 6.38 11.83
C THR A 143 18.21 6.65 12.85
N ASN A 144 19.47 6.34 12.54
CA ASN A 144 20.59 6.66 13.41
C ASN A 144 20.86 8.15 13.55
N LEU A 145 20.67 8.92 12.48
CA LEU A 145 20.77 10.37 12.51
C LEU A 145 19.72 10.96 13.48
N GLU A 146 18.48 10.53 13.36
CA GLU A 146 17.39 10.97 14.23
C GLU A 146 17.56 10.47 15.67
N GLY A 147 17.99 9.22 15.85
CA GLY A 147 18.24 8.62 17.16
C GLY A 147 19.27 9.39 17.96
N ARG A 148 20.40 9.78 17.34
CA ARG A 148 21.40 10.65 17.97
C ARG A 148 20.83 12.01 18.36
N ARG A 149 19.94 12.59 17.55
CA ARG A 149 19.30 13.88 17.84
C ARG A 149 18.34 13.79 19.03
N VAL A 150 17.49 12.75 19.06
CA VAL A 150 16.41 12.61 20.05
C VAL A 150 16.93 12.06 21.39
N PHE A 151 17.83 11.08 21.37
CA PHE A 151 18.30 10.38 22.57
C PHE A 151 19.74 10.72 22.96
N GLN A 152 20.48 11.45 22.12
CA GLN A 152 21.85 11.91 22.41
C GLN A 152 22.75 10.74 22.83
N GLU A 153 23.43 10.86 23.97
CA GLU A 153 24.35 9.84 24.51
C GLU A 153 23.66 8.51 24.84
N LYS A 154 22.33 8.50 25.03
CA LYS A 154 21.56 7.26 25.27
C LYS A 154 21.29 6.48 23.99
N TRP A 155 21.56 7.05 22.81
CA TRP A 155 21.38 6.35 21.55
C TRP A 155 22.52 5.38 21.30
N LYS A 156 22.22 4.08 21.35
CA LYS A 156 23.08 3.07 20.74
C LYS A 156 22.76 3.04 19.24
N PRO A 157 23.77 3.22 18.35
CA PRO A 157 23.53 3.11 16.92
C PRO A 157 22.89 1.78 16.54
N LEU A 158 21.78 1.86 15.80
CA LEU A 158 21.05 0.75 15.20
C LEU A 158 21.91 0.14 14.09
N ASP A 159 22.14 -1.17 14.16
CA ASP A 159 22.78 -1.91 13.07
C ASP A 159 21.77 -2.75 12.26
N GLN A 160 22.26 -3.49 11.28
CA GLN A 160 21.45 -4.35 10.42
C GLN A 160 20.71 -5.43 11.23
N THR A 161 21.36 -6.00 12.25
CA THR A 161 20.75 -7.03 13.11
C THR A 161 19.60 -6.43 13.91
N ASP A 162 19.79 -5.24 14.49
CA ASP A 162 18.73 -4.55 15.22
C ASP A 162 17.53 -4.21 14.31
N LEU A 163 17.78 -3.73 13.08
CA LEU A 163 16.72 -3.41 12.12
C LEU A 163 15.97 -4.67 11.66
N HIS A 164 16.68 -5.77 11.39
CA HIS A 164 16.04 -7.05 11.04
C HIS A 164 15.22 -7.61 12.20
N ALA A 165 15.72 -7.51 13.43
CA ALA A 165 14.97 -7.87 14.62
C ALA A 165 13.70 -7.03 14.77
N TYR A 166 13.78 -5.72 14.53
CA TYR A 166 12.64 -4.80 14.60
C TYR A 166 11.57 -5.16 13.56
N ILE A 167 11.97 -5.35 12.30
CA ILE A 167 11.06 -5.75 11.22
C ILE A 167 10.48 -7.14 11.51
N GLY A 168 11.29 -8.08 12.00
CA GLY A 168 10.86 -9.43 12.37
C GLY A 168 9.78 -9.43 13.44
N VAL A 169 9.92 -8.58 14.47
CA VAL A 169 8.89 -8.39 15.51
C VAL A 169 7.58 -7.83 14.92
N LEU A 170 7.66 -6.89 13.99
CA LEU A 170 6.47 -6.35 13.31
C LEU A 170 5.76 -7.42 12.47
N LEU A 171 6.52 -8.22 11.71
CA LEU A 171 5.98 -9.35 10.94
C LEU A 171 5.31 -10.37 11.86
N LEU A 172 5.96 -10.70 12.98
CA LEU A 172 5.45 -11.66 13.95
C LEU A 172 4.18 -11.18 14.65
N ALA A 173 4.08 -9.89 14.98
CA ALA A 173 2.84 -9.30 15.48
C ALA A 173 1.69 -9.43 14.45
N GLY A 174 2.01 -9.29 13.16
CA GLY A 174 1.07 -9.54 12.06
C GLY A 174 0.60 -11.00 12.01
N VAL A 175 1.51 -11.96 12.13
CA VAL A 175 1.20 -13.40 12.17
C VAL A 175 0.26 -13.74 13.33
N TYR A 176 0.46 -13.10 14.49
CA TYR A 176 -0.42 -13.28 15.65
C TYR A 176 -1.73 -12.49 15.59
N ARG A 177 -1.99 -11.77 14.50
CA ARG A 177 -3.17 -10.90 14.33
C ARG A 177 -3.33 -9.89 15.48
N SER A 178 -2.21 -9.46 16.08
CA SER A 178 -2.19 -8.57 17.26
C SER A 178 -2.47 -7.10 16.95
N LYS A 179 -3.29 -6.83 15.92
CA LYS A 179 -3.73 -5.48 15.57
C LYS A 179 -4.58 -4.93 16.73
N GLY A 180 -4.22 -3.75 17.25
CA GLY A 180 -4.92 -3.13 18.38
C GLY A 180 -4.54 -3.70 19.75
N GLU A 181 -3.69 -4.72 19.82
CA GLU A 181 -3.18 -5.23 21.09
C GLU A 181 -2.14 -4.26 21.67
N ALA A 182 -2.23 -4.00 22.98
CA ALA A 182 -1.25 -3.16 23.66
C ALA A 182 0.14 -3.83 23.61
N THR A 183 1.17 -3.09 23.21
CA THR A 183 2.56 -3.60 23.19
C THR A 183 3.02 -4.11 24.55
N ALA A 184 2.52 -3.54 25.66
CA ALA A 184 2.79 -4.05 27.01
C ALA A 184 2.23 -5.47 27.25
N SER A 185 1.12 -5.84 26.61
CA SER A 185 0.54 -7.19 26.64
C SER A 185 1.47 -8.17 25.93
N LEU A 186 1.88 -7.83 24.70
CA LEU A 186 2.78 -8.63 23.88
C LEU A 186 4.12 -8.92 24.56
N TRP A 187 4.68 -7.94 25.26
CA TRP A 187 5.95 -8.05 26.01
C TRP A 187 5.76 -8.46 27.47
N ASN A 188 4.56 -8.80 27.92
CA ASN A 188 4.34 -9.21 29.31
C ASN A 188 5.10 -10.51 29.64
N GLU A 189 5.58 -10.61 30.88
CA GLU A 189 6.38 -11.76 31.30
C GLU A 189 5.61 -13.06 31.39
N GLU A 190 4.41 -13.02 31.97
CA GLU A 190 3.60 -14.20 32.27
C GLU A 190 2.60 -14.50 31.15
N LYS A 191 1.95 -13.46 30.64
CA LYS A 191 0.84 -13.55 29.67
C LYS A 191 1.25 -13.15 28.25
N GLY A 192 2.43 -12.58 28.09
CA GLY A 192 2.91 -12.14 26.79
C GLY A 192 3.51 -13.29 26.00
N ARG A 193 4.20 -12.93 24.92
CA ARG A 193 4.78 -13.87 23.99
C ARG A 193 6.30 -13.87 24.17
N PRO A 194 6.92 -14.93 24.73
CA PRO A 194 8.34 -14.94 25.10
C PRO A 194 9.29 -14.53 23.96
N ILE A 195 8.94 -14.88 22.72
CA ILE A 195 9.70 -14.56 21.52
C ILE A 195 9.90 -13.04 21.30
N PHE A 196 8.95 -12.19 21.72
CA PHE A 196 9.08 -10.74 21.60
C PHE A 196 10.19 -10.22 22.52
N ARG A 197 10.14 -10.60 23.81
CA ARG A 197 11.18 -10.26 24.80
C ARG A 197 12.54 -10.86 24.45
N ALA A 198 12.54 -12.08 23.90
CA ALA A 198 13.75 -12.76 23.47
C ALA A 198 14.41 -12.07 22.25
N THR A 199 13.63 -11.37 21.43
CA THR A 199 14.13 -10.66 20.25
C THR A 199 14.63 -9.26 20.60
N MET A 200 13.84 -8.47 21.34
CA MET A 200 14.26 -7.18 21.88
C MET A 200 13.40 -6.73 23.06
N SER A 201 13.91 -5.81 23.88
CA SER A 201 13.12 -5.24 24.98
C SER A 201 11.99 -4.34 24.46
N LEU A 202 10.92 -4.17 25.26
CA LEU A 202 9.82 -3.25 24.94
C LEU A 202 10.33 -1.81 24.83
N GLU A 203 11.27 -1.42 25.69
CA GLU A 203 11.91 -0.11 25.66
C GLU A 203 12.64 0.12 24.33
N THR A 204 13.43 -0.86 23.88
CA THR A 204 14.13 -0.81 22.59
C THR A 204 13.13 -0.70 21.43
N PHE A 205 12.05 -1.48 21.44
CA PHE A 205 11.01 -1.43 20.42
C PHE A 205 10.36 -0.03 20.34
N HIS A 206 10.02 0.58 21.48
CA HIS A 206 9.46 1.93 21.54
C HIS A 206 10.48 3.00 21.13
N MET A 207 11.74 2.87 21.54
CA MET A 207 12.81 3.77 21.13
C MET A 207 12.96 3.79 19.61
N ILE A 208 13.09 2.62 18.97
CA ILE A 208 13.20 2.49 17.51
C ILE A 208 11.94 3.05 16.83
N SER A 209 10.76 2.65 17.29
CA SER A 209 9.48 3.10 16.70
C SER A 209 9.32 4.62 16.72
N ARG A 210 9.89 5.31 17.72
CA ARG A 210 9.85 6.77 17.83
C ARG A 210 10.75 7.47 16.80
N VAL A 211 11.89 6.88 16.47
CA VAL A 211 12.95 7.54 15.67
C VAL A 211 13.20 6.91 14.31
N ILE A 212 12.45 5.86 13.92
CA ILE A 212 12.55 5.29 12.58
C ILE A 212 12.29 6.36 11.51
N ARG A 213 13.19 6.51 10.54
CA ARG A 213 13.11 7.50 9.46
C ARG A 213 13.50 6.87 8.12
N PHE A 214 12.98 7.46 7.03
CA PHE A 214 13.15 6.98 5.66
C PHE A 214 13.79 8.03 4.74
N ASP A 215 14.19 9.18 5.28
CA ASP A 215 14.84 10.29 4.58
C ASP A 215 15.62 11.16 5.58
N ASN A 216 16.43 12.08 5.05
CA ASN A 216 17.13 13.05 5.89
C ASN A 216 16.16 14.18 6.31
N ARG A 217 15.86 14.26 7.61
CA ARG A 217 14.98 15.29 8.20
C ARG A 217 15.48 16.70 7.92
N ASP A 218 16.79 16.95 7.98
CA ASP A 218 17.39 18.29 7.90
C ASP A 218 17.19 18.93 6.52
N THR A 219 17.06 18.11 5.48
CA THR A 219 16.81 18.57 4.11
C THR A 219 15.35 18.46 3.70
N ARG A 220 14.49 17.88 4.55
CA ARG A 220 13.10 17.56 4.21
C ARG A 220 12.26 18.81 3.97
N ALA A 221 12.47 19.87 4.74
CA ALA A 221 11.66 21.09 4.66
C ALA A 221 11.59 21.64 3.22
N GLY A 222 12.74 21.83 2.56
CA GLY A 222 12.79 22.32 1.18
C GLY A 222 12.35 21.31 0.12
N ARG A 223 12.33 20.01 0.41
CA ARG A 223 11.75 18.99 -0.49
C ARG A 223 10.23 18.96 -0.39
N ARG A 224 9.68 19.14 0.82
CA ARG A 224 8.25 19.07 1.12
C ARG A 224 7.43 20.14 0.40
N GLU A 225 8.05 21.27 0.05
CA GLU A 225 7.44 22.32 -0.79
C GLU A 225 7.01 21.81 -2.17
N ARG A 226 7.71 20.81 -2.72
CA ARG A 226 7.47 20.27 -4.07
C ARG A 226 6.93 18.86 -4.06
N ASP A 227 7.22 18.08 -3.01
CA ASP A 227 6.79 16.70 -2.87
C ASP A 227 6.26 16.43 -1.47
N LYS A 228 4.94 16.27 -1.36
CA LYS A 228 4.30 15.94 -0.09
C LYS A 228 4.74 14.57 0.45
N LEU A 229 5.25 13.67 -0.39
CA LEU A 229 5.77 12.35 0.01
C LEU A 229 7.25 12.38 0.44
N ALA A 230 7.88 13.57 0.54
CA ALA A 230 9.32 13.72 0.79
C ALA A 230 9.87 12.87 1.95
N ALA A 231 9.06 12.63 3.00
CA ALA A 231 9.47 11.85 4.17
C ALA A 231 9.76 10.36 3.89
N ILE A 232 9.29 9.81 2.78
CA ILE A 232 9.49 8.41 2.39
C ILE A 232 9.83 8.23 0.90
N ARG A 233 9.87 9.33 0.13
CA ARG A 233 10.07 9.34 -1.34
C ARG A 233 11.20 8.42 -1.80
N ASP A 234 12.39 8.56 -1.22
CA ASP A 234 13.58 7.82 -1.65
C ASP A 234 13.43 6.30 -1.44
N VAL A 235 12.76 5.88 -0.36
CA VAL A 235 12.47 4.47 -0.07
C VAL A 235 11.33 3.97 -0.95
N TRP A 236 10.26 4.76 -1.11
CA TRP A 236 9.10 4.40 -1.91
C TRP A 236 9.48 4.16 -3.37
N ASP A 237 10.20 5.10 -3.99
CA ASP A 237 10.56 5.00 -5.41
C ASP A 237 11.47 3.79 -5.65
N LYS A 238 12.47 3.55 -4.79
CA LYS A 238 13.32 2.35 -4.86
C LYS A 238 12.54 1.05 -4.70
N TRP A 239 11.54 1.06 -3.82
CA TRP A 239 10.69 -0.09 -3.60
C TRP A 239 9.80 -0.36 -4.82
N VAL A 240 9.17 0.67 -5.39
CA VAL A 240 8.35 0.52 -6.60
C VAL A 240 9.20 0.09 -7.80
N GLU A 241 10.40 0.65 -7.97
CA GLU A 241 11.34 0.28 -9.04
C GLU A 241 11.74 -1.20 -9.00
N ILE A 242 11.75 -1.85 -7.83
CA ILE A 242 12.15 -3.26 -7.71
C ILE A 242 11.03 -4.21 -8.14
N LEU A 243 9.75 -3.85 -7.98
CA LEU A 243 8.60 -4.73 -8.25
C LEU A 243 8.63 -5.36 -9.67
N PRO A 244 8.78 -4.58 -10.76
CA PRO A 244 8.84 -5.16 -12.11
C PRO A 244 10.13 -5.94 -12.37
N LEU A 245 11.17 -5.75 -11.55
CA LEU A 245 12.39 -6.56 -11.63
C LEU A 245 12.21 -7.93 -10.99
N LEU A 246 11.26 -8.09 -10.05
CA LEU A 246 11.04 -9.34 -9.34
C LEU A 246 10.05 -10.27 -10.04
N TYR A 247 9.06 -9.73 -10.74
CA TYR A 247 7.98 -10.53 -11.33
C TYR A 247 7.51 -9.99 -12.69
N ASN A 248 7.27 -10.89 -13.64
CA ASN A 248 6.60 -10.59 -14.90
C ASN A 248 5.09 -10.85 -14.77
N PRO A 249 4.22 -9.86 -14.97
CA PRO A 249 2.78 -10.07 -14.92
C PRO A 249 2.31 -10.92 -16.10
N GLY A 250 1.16 -11.56 -15.92
CA GLY A 250 0.42 -12.24 -16.97
C GLY A 250 -0.28 -11.26 -17.93
N PRO A 251 -1.11 -11.79 -18.85
CA PRO A 251 -1.88 -10.97 -19.79
C PRO A 251 -3.00 -10.14 -19.14
N HIS A 252 -3.31 -10.40 -17.88
CA HIS A 252 -4.41 -9.76 -17.16
C HIS A 252 -3.84 -9.00 -15.97
N VAL A 253 -3.94 -7.68 -16.01
CA VAL A 253 -3.54 -6.78 -14.93
C VAL A 253 -4.75 -5.96 -14.53
N THR A 254 -4.99 -5.86 -13.24
CA THR A 254 -6.02 -4.99 -12.67
C THR A 254 -5.37 -3.73 -12.10
N VAL A 255 -6.02 -2.60 -12.28
CA VAL A 255 -5.62 -1.34 -11.64
C VAL A 255 -6.76 -0.90 -10.75
N ASP A 256 -6.47 -0.76 -9.46
CA ASP A 256 -7.47 -0.39 -8.47
C ASP A 256 -6.81 0.42 -7.34
N GLU A 257 -7.64 0.99 -6.49
CA GLU A 257 -7.26 1.79 -5.36
C GLU A 257 -7.31 1.02 -4.04
N ARG A 258 -6.21 1.15 -3.29
CA ARG A 258 -6.09 0.68 -1.92
C ARG A 258 -6.08 1.88 -0.97
N LEU A 259 -6.82 1.76 0.12
CA LEU A 259 -6.79 2.73 1.21
C LEU A 259 -6.04 2.14 2.40
N VAL A 260 -4.94 2.79 2.79
CA VAL A 260 -4.20 2.42 4.02
C VAL A 260 -4.79 3.23 5.18
N PRO A 261 -5.44 2.58 6.17
CA PRO A 261 -6.11 3.28 7.27
C PRO A 261 -5.14 4.21 8.01
N PHE A 262 -5.49 5.49 8.11
CA PHE A 262 -4.66 6.47 8.80
C PHE A 262 -5.50 7.68 9.24
N ARG A 263 -5.52 7.95 10.55
CA ARG A 263 -6.26 9.08 11.14
C ARG A 263 -5.36 10.23 11.60
N GLY A 264 -4.04 10.08 11.57
CA GLY A 264 -3.12 11.14 11.94
C GLY A 264 -3.15 12.34 10.97
N ARG A 265 -2.41 13.39 11.32
CA ARG A 265 -2.25 14.58 10.47
C ARG A 265 -1.38 14.23 9.26
N CYS A 266 -1.97 14.25 8.07
CA CYS A 266 -1.28 14.03 6.80
C CYS A 266 -1.91 14.91 5.70
N PRO A 267 -1.12 15.68 4.93
CA PRO A 267 -1.63 16.65 3.95
C PRO A 267 -2.26 16.02 2.69
N PHE A 268 -2.27 14.70 2.59
CA PHE A 268 -2.90 13.94 1.51
C PHE A 268 -3.72 12.74 2.04
N ARG A 269 -4.16 12.82 3.30
CA ARG A 269 -5.19 11.92 3.82
C ARG A 269 -6.47 12.11 3.01
N LYS A 270 -7.13 11.01 2.66
CA LYS A 270 -8.38 10.98 1.90
C LYS A 270 -9.48 10.32 2.71
N TYR A 271 -10.68 10.85 2.54
CA TYR A 271 -11.92 10.23 3.00
C TYR A 271 -12.52 9.43 1.84
N MET A 272 -12.91 8.18 2.09
CA MET A 272 -13.63 7.33 1.14
C MET A 272 -14.79 6.66 1.90
N PRO A 273 -16.04 7.12 1.71
CA PRO A 273 -17.18 6.66 2.52
C PRO A 273 -17.44 5.16 2.37
N ASN A 274 -17.17 4.61 1.18
CA ASN A 274 -17.46 3.23 0.82
C ASN A 274 -16.34 2.23 1.21
N LYS A 275 -15.23 2.70 1.81
CA LYS A 275 -14.17 1.81 2.31
C LYS A 275 -14.36 1.58 3.83
N PRO A 276 -14.08 0.36 4.36
CA PRO A 276 -14.27 0.06 5.79
C PRO A 276 -13.53 1.06 6.71
N ALA A 277 -12.27 1.33 6.40
CA ALA A 277 -11.56 2.44 7.00
C ALA A 277 -11.87 3.72 6.23
N LYS A 278 -12.85 4.50 6.66
CA LYS A 278 -13.30 5.72 5.96
C LYS A 278 -12.20 6.75 5.69
N TYR A 279 -11.10 6.76 6.47
CA TYR A 279 -9.99 7.70 6.34
C TYR A 279 -8.66 6.99 6.19
N GLY A 280 -7.83 7.45 5.25
CA GLY A 280 -6.50 6.86 5.06
C GLY A 280 -5.66 7.52 3.96
N ILE A 281 -4.57 6.83 3.60
CA ILE A 281 -3.71 7.21 2.47
C ILE A 281 -4.15 6.38 1.25
N LYS A 282 -4.59 7.06 0.18
CA LYS A 282 -4.97 6.42 -1.09
C LYS A 282 -3.71 6.00 -1.86
N ILE A 283 -3.68 4.76 -2.34
CA ILE A 283 -2.60 4.21 -3.15
C ILE A 283 -3.21 3.52 -4.37
N TRP A 284 -2.80 3.92 -5.57
CA TRP A 284 -3.10 3.19 -6.80
C TRP A 284 -2.18 1.97 -6.89
N ALA A 285 -2.73 0.81 -7.22
CA ALA A 285 -1.96 -0.42 -7.39
C ALA A 285 -2.32 -1.09 -8.71
N ALA A 286 -1.30 -1.43 -9.50
CA ALA A 286 -1.42 -2.30 -10.66
C ALA A 286 -0.98 -3.71 -10.26
N CYS A 287 -1.90 -4.67 -10.30
CA CYS A 287 -1.67 -6.03 -9.83
C CYS A 287 -1.89 -7.06 -10.95
N ASP A 288 -1.06 -8.09 -10.98
CA ASP A 288 -1.32 -9.27 -11.81
C ASP A 288 -2.59 -9.99 -11.32
N ALA A 289 -3.55 -10.21 -12.21
CA ALA A 289 -4.87 -10.71 -11.82
C ALA A 289 -4.84 -12.17 -11.32
N LYS A 290 -3.85 -12.96 -11.74
CA LYS A 290 -3.76 -14.39 -11.38
C LYS A 290 -3.02 -14.61 -10.06
N SER A 291 -1.92 -13.90 -9.84
CA SER A 291 -1.05 -14.07 -8.67
C SER A 291 -1.26 -13.03 -7.57
N SER A 292 -2.07 -12.00 -7.84
CA SER A 292 -2.24 -10.83 -6.97
C SER A 292 -0.93 -10.06 -6.71
N TYR A 293 0.10 -10.27 -7.55
CA TYR A 293 1.39 -9.59 -7.40
C TYR A 293 1.26 -8.10 -7.75
N ALA A 294 1.60 -7.22 -6.81
CA ALA A 294 1.67 -5.78 -7.04
C ALA A 294 2.87 -5.46 -7.95
N TRP A 295 2.59 -5.09 -9.19
CA TRP A 295 3.59 -4.80 -10.21
C TRP A 295 4.02 -3.34 -10.23
N ASN A 296 3.12 -2.43 -9.86
CA ASN A 296 3.41 -1.00 -9.71
C ASN A 296 2.47 -0.38 -8.67
N MET A 297 2.94 0.64 -7.94
CA MET A 297 2.12 1.35 -6.95
C MET A 297 2.44 2.85 -6.92
N GLN A 298 1.42 3.66 -6.68
CA GLN A 298 1.57 5.12 -6.58
C GLN A 298 0.73 5.69 -5.45
N VAL A 299 1.38 6.39 -4.51
CA VAL A 299 0.68 7.13 -3.46
C VAL A 299 0.03 8.37 -4.06
N TYR A 300 -1.27 8.52 -3.82
CA TYR A 300 -1.98 9.73 -4.18
C TYR A 300 -1.70 10.85 -3.18
N THR A 301 -1.10 11.94 -3.65
CA THR A 301 -0.71 13.09 -2.79
C THR A 301 -1.62 14.32 -2.96
N GLY A 302 -2.78 14.14 -3.59
CA GLY A 302 -3.67 15.24 -3.96
C GLY A 302 -3.21 15.96 -5.22
N LYS A 303 -3.84 17.12 -5.49
CA LYS A 303 -3.57 17.94 -6.69
C LYS A 303 -2.20 18.64 -6.56
N LEU A 304 -1.46 18.70 -7.67
CA LEU A 304 -0.33 19.61 -7.80
C LEU A 304 -0.85 21.06 -7.89
N PRO A 305 -0.09 22.07 -7.42
CA PRO A 305 -0.50 23.47 -7.54
C PRO A 305 -0.79 23.83 -9.01
N GLY A 306 -2.03 24.24 -9.32
CA GLY A 306 -2.48 24.58 -10.67
C GLY A 306 -2.97 23.41 -11.52
N GLY A 307 -3.05 22.19 -10.97
CA GLY A 307 -3.63 21.03 -11.65
C GLY A 307 -5.16 21.02 -11.60
N THR A 308 -5.81 20.73 -12.72
CA THR A 308 -7.24 20.39 -12.76
C THR A 308 -7.51 19.07 -12.03
N SER A 309 -8.61 18.97 -11.28
CA SER A 309 -9.06 17.71 -10.68
C SER A 309 -9.11 16.60 -11.73
N GLU A 310 -8.45 15.47 -11.47
CA GLU A 310 -8.63 14.26 -12.25
C GLU A 310 -9.98 13.67 -11.83
N LYS A 311 -10.97 13.73 -12.73
CA LYS A 311 -12.31 13.15 -12.52
C LYS A 311 -12.32 11.71 -13.05
N ASN A 312 -13.12 10.84 -12.44
CA ASN A 312 -13.44 9.49 -12.92
C ASN A 312 -12.20 8.56 -13.01
N GLN A 313 -11.25 8.71 -12.09
CA GLN A 313 -10.19 7.73 -11.94
C GLN A 313 -10.73 6.55 -11.16
N GLY A 314 -11.28 5.55 -11.86
CA GLY A 314 -11.73 4.30 -11.25
C GLY A 314 -13.24 4.11 -11.13
N ASP A 315 -14.07 4.92 -11.80
CA ASP A 315 -15.50 4.62 -11.93
C ASP A 315 -15.63 3.26 -12.61
N ALA A 316 -15.81 2.21 -11.82
CA ALA A 316 -16.22 0.91 -12.30
C ALA A 316 -17.48 1.15 -13.13
N CYS A 317 -17.49 0.70 -14.39
CA CYS A 317 -18.75 0.53 -15.10
C CYS A 317 -19.61 -0.37 -14.21
N GLY A 318 -20.57 0.23 -13.49
CA GLY A 318 -21.53 -0.49 -12.71
C GLY A 318 -22.20 -1.49 -13.64
N ALA A 319 -21.94 -2.78 -13.41
CA ALA A 319 -22.80 -3.81 -13.92
C ALA A 319 -24.15 -3.57 -13.25
N GLY A 320 -25.07 -2.96 -13.98
CA GLY A 320 -26.47 -2.91 -13.57
C GLY A 320 -26.91 -4.34 -13.34
N ASN A 321 -27.43 -4.63 -12.16
CA ASN A 321 -28.19 -5.83 -11.91
C ASN A 321 -29.42 -5.80 -12.83
N GLU A 322 -29.43 -6.68 -13.82
CA GLU A 322 -30.69 -7.24 -14.36
C GLU A 322 -31.23 -8.29 -13.40
#